data_AF-A0A5W3E1A1-F1
#
_entry.id   AF-A0A5W3E1A1-F1
#
_cell.length_a   1.000
_cell.length_b   1.000
_cell.length_c   1.000
_cell.angle_alpha   90.00
_cell.angle_beta   90.00
_cell.angle_gamma   90.00
#
_symmetry.space_group_name_H-M   'P 1'
#
loop_
_entity.id
_entity.type
_entity.pdbx_description
1 polymer ?
#
loop_
_entity_poly.entity_id
_entity_poly.type
_entity_poly.pdbx_seq_one_letter_code
_entity_poly.pdbx_strand_id
1 'polypeptide(L)'
;MKNSRRSRVILLALAAAWSQYSPAAVNVDRTRIIMDAPQKTVAITLNNDDKTTPFLAQSWVTGADGVRTDALMALPPLQRIDAGQKSQVRITQVRGLTDKLPQDRETLFWFNVRGVPPKPEDDNVLQLAMQSQLKLFYRPKAIIRSSNDQPERKLTAERNAGHLTLRNPTPYYITVAWLGADRSHRLSGFREGVMVPPLGNLPLKAVLPAETRTLWVGYIDDYGGLQMNRYTCDALNCAFKDAGATS
;
A
#
# COMPACT_ATOMS: atom_id res chain seq x y z
N MET A 1 6.06 -47.15 27.88
CA MET A 1 6.05 -46.38 26.60
C MET A 1 5.15 -45.13 26.58
N LYS A 2 4.30 -44.86 27.60
CA LYS A 2 3.38 -43.71 27.62
C LYS A 2 4.03 -42.37 28.01
N ASN A 3 5.11 -42.40 28.80
CA ASN A 3 5.81 -41.19 29.26
C ASN A 3 6.66 -40.51 28.18
N SER A 4 7.20 -41.25 27.19
CA SER A 4 8.05 -40.63 26.16
C SER A 4 7.25 -39.82 25.12
N ARG A 5 5.96 -40.17 24.90
CA ARG A 5 5.04 -39.37 24.07
C ARG A 5 4.70 -38.03 24.71
N ARG A 6 4.50 -37.98 26.03
CA ARG A 6 4.23 -36.73 26.75
C ARG A 6 5.45 -35.80 26.75
N SER A 7 6.65 -36.34 26.96
CA SER A 7 7.90 -35.55 26.88
C SER A 7 8.15 -34.97 25.48
N ARG A 8 7.84 -35.71 24.41
CA ARG A 8 7.99 -35.22 23.02
C ARG A 8 7.00 -34.10 22.67
N VAL A 9 5.77 -34.15 23.19
CA VAL A 9 4.77 -33.08 22.98
C VAL A 9 5.16 -31.80 23.72
N ILE A 10 5.71 -31.92 24.95
CA ILE A 10 6.19 -30.77 25.72
C ILE A 10 7.41 -30.11 25.05
N LEU A 11 8.34 -30.91 24.51
CA LEU A 11 9.50 -30.41 23.76
C LEU A 11 9.12 -29.70 22.46
N LEU A 12 8.11 -30.18 21.72
CA LEU A 12 7.61 -29.49 20.53
C LEU A 12 6.88 -28.17 20.86
N ALA A 13 6.15 -28.11 21.99
CA ALA A 13 5.47 -26.90 22.44
C ALA A 13 6.46 -25.81 22.89
N LEU A 14 7.58 -26.19 23.52
CA LEU A 14 8.65 -25.24 23.88
C LEU A 14 9.37 -24.69 22.65
N ALA A 15 9.58 -25.49 21.60
CA ALA A 15 10.24 -25.04 20.38
C ALA A 15 9.40 -24.04 19.57
N ALA A 16 8.07 -24.17 19.57
CA ALA A 16 7.17 -23.23 18.91
C ALA A 16 7.11 -21.85 19.62
N ALA A 17 7.34 -21.82 20.93
CA ALA A 17 7.34 -20.59 21.75
C ALA A 17 8.59 -19.72 21.55
N TRP A 18 9.62 -20.21 20.87
CA TRP A 18 10.84 -19.46 20.53
C TRP A 18 10.87 -18.94 19.09
N SER A 19 9.69 -18.74 18.50
CA SER A 19 9.58 -17.92 17.30
C SER A 19 9.86 -16.47 17.69
N GLN A 20 11.15 -16.09 17.79
CA GLN A 20 11.51 -14.69 17.92
C GLN A 20 11.10 -14.00 16.62
N TYR A 21 9.97 -13.30 16.67
CA TYR A 21 9.70 -12.25 15.72
C TYR A 21 10.90 -11.30 15.80
N SER A 22 11.69 -11.23 14.73
CA SER A 22 12.64 -10.14 14.56
C SER A 22 11.80 -8.98 14.02
N PRO A 23 11.33 -8.03 14.85
CA PRO A 23 10.64 -6.87 14.33
C PRO A 23 11.60 -6.12 13.41
N ALA A 24 11.12 -5.69 12.25
CA ALA A 24 11.82 -4.65 11.51
C ALA A 24 12.04 -3.47 12.47
N ALA A 25 13.26 -2.99 12.61
CA ALA A 25 13.56 -2.03 13.66
C ALA A 25 12.77 -0.74 13.47
N VAL A 26 12.82 -0.09 12.30
CA VAL A 26 12.09 1.16 12.04
C VAL A 26 10.84 0.91 11.19
N ASN A 27 9.66 1.02 11.80
CA ASN A 27 8.36 0.88 11.15
C ASN A 27 7.64 2.22 10.96
N VAL A 28 6.72 2.27 10.00
CA VAL A 28 5.90 3.44 9.67
C VAL A 28 4.46 3.20 10.12
N ASP A 29 3.76 4.22 10.61
CA ASP A 29 2.42 4.11 11.20
C ASP A 29 1.26 3.81 10.24
N ARG A 30 1.53 3.73 8.94
CA ARG A 30 0.54 3.47 7.87
C ARG A 30 1.20 2.84 6.65
N THR A 31 0.40 2.38 5.69
CA THR A 31 0.88 1.72 4.46
C THR A 31 0.79 2.60 3.21
N ARG A 32 0.05 3.71 3.29
CA ARG A 32 -0.05 4.75 2.26
C ARG A 32 -0.33 6.10 2.89
N ILE A 33 -0.04 7.15 2.16
CA ILE A 33 -0.17 8.53 2.63
C ILE A 33 -1.01 9.31 1.62
N ILE A 34 -2.02 10.03 2.11
CA ILE A 34 -2.78 11.00 1.34
C ILE A 34 -2.38 12.38 1.85
N MET A 35 -1.97 13.26 0.95
CA MET A 35 -1.68 14.66 1.22
C MET A 35 -2.64 15.52 0.42
N ASP A 36 -3.71 15.98 1.06
CA ASP A 36 -4.62 16.94 0.45
C ASP A 36 -3.92 18.30 0.29
N ALA A 37 -4.08 18.95 -0.86
CA ALA A 37 -3.42 20.21 -1.19
C ALA A 37 -3.55 21.33 -0.12
N PRO A 38 -4.69 21.51 0.57
CA PRO A 38 -4.80 22.49 1.66
C PRO A 38 -3.89 22.19 2.86
N GLN A 39 -3.51 20.94 3.07
CA GLN A 39 -2.61 20.52 4.15
C GLN A 39 -1.16 20.77 3.76
N LYS A 40 -0.55 21.84 4.26
CA LYS A 40 0.86 22.18 3.94
C LYS A 40 1.86 21.10 4.37
N THR A 41 1.51 20.32 5.39
CA THR A 41 2.36 19.29 5.96
C THR A 41 1.52 18.11 6.44
N VAL A 42 2.04 16.89 6.27
CA VAL A 42 1.51 15.65 6.86
C VAL A 42 2.59 15.05 7.76
N ALA A 43 2.23 14.70 8.99
CA ALA A 43 3.13 14.06 9.94
C ALA A 43 2.98 12.53 9.87
N ILE A 44 4.11 11.84 9.81
CA ILE A 44 4.22 10.38 9.76
C ILE A 44 5.01 9.93 10.97
N THR A 45 4.46 9.01 11.75
CA THR A 45 5.16 8.45 12.91
C THR A 45 6.05 7.30 12.47
N LEU A 46 7.32 7.38 12.86
CA LEU A 46 8.28 6.29 12.78
C LEU A 46 8.44 5.67 14.17
N ASN A 47 8.46 4.35 14.23
CA ASN A 47 8.56 3.60 15.47
C ASN A 47 9.78 2.69 15.42
N ASN A 48 10.68 2.80 16.39
CA ASN A 48 11.73 1.82 16.59
C ASN A 48 11.19 0.68 17.47
N ASP A 49 10.82 -0.45 16.86
CA ASP A 49 10.30 -1.60 17.57
C ASP A 49 11.39 -2.45 18.25
N ASP A 50 12.65 -2.25 17.89
CA ASP A 50 13.78 -2.83 18.61
C ASP A 50 13.85 -2.23 20.02
N LYS A 51 13.84 -3.09 21.04
CA LYS A 51 13.77 -2.70 22.46
C LYS A 51 15.13 -2.44 23.11
N THR A 52 16.22 -2.73 22.41
CA THR A 52 17.58 -2.61 22.96
C THR A 52 18.47 -1.71 22.12
N THR A 53 18.20 -1.60 20.82
CA THR A 53 19.12 -0.99 19.85
C THR A 53 18.56 0.31 19.28
N PRO A 54 19.32 1.43 19.32
CA PRO A 54 18.92 2.65 18.63
C PRO A 54 19.15 2.52 17.13
N PHE A 55 18.31 3.16 16.32
CA PHE A 55 18.44 3.19 14.86
C PHE A 55 18.50 4.62 14.34
N LEU A 56 19.22 4.81 13.25
CA LEU A 56 19.07 5.99 12.42
C LEU A 56 17.94 5.74 11.41
N ALA A 57 17.09 6.73 11.18
CA ALA A 57 16.03 6.70 10.18
C ALA A 57 16.31 7.78 9.13
N GLN A 58 16.60 7.36 7.90
CA GLN A 58 16.68 8.24 6.73
C GLN A 58 15.30 8.33 6.07
N SER A 59 14.91 9.51 5.62
CA SER A 59 13.59 9.73 5.02
C SER A 59 13.65 10.70 3.84
N TRP A 60 13.00 10.35 2.74
CA TRP A 60 12.95 11.18 1.52
C TRP A 60 11.71 10.88 0.67
N VAL A 61 11.42 11.75 -0.28
CA VAL A 61 10.33 11.59 -1.24
C VAL A 61 10.89 11.48 -2.65
N THR A 62 10.32 10.58 -3.46
CA THR A 62 10.61 10.46 -4.90
C THR A 62 9.34 10.66 -5.72
N GLY A 63 9.49 11.07 -6.98
CA GLY A 63 8.41 11.03 -7.97
C GLY A 63 8.02 9.60 -8.32
N ALA A 64 7.01 9.45 -9.19
CA ALA A 64 6.54 8.17 -9.70
C ALA A 64 7.62 7.38 -10.47
N ASP A 65 8.61 8.07 -11.02
CA ASP A 65 9.80 7.55 -11.71
C ASP A 65 10.89 7.02 -10.75
N GLY A 66 10.71 7.19 -9.44
CA GLY A 66 11.69 6.80 -8.43
C GLY A 66 12.83 7.81 -8.21
N VAL A 67 12.81 8.95 -8.90
CA VAL A 67 13.82 10.01 -8.73
C VAL A 67 13.41 10.93 -7.60
N ARG A 68 14.38 11.37 -6.78
CA ARG A 68 14.11 12.31 -5.67
C ARG A 68 13.46 13.58 -6.21
N THR A 69 12.41 14.03 -5.54
CA THR A 69 11.67 15.25 -5.91
C THR A 69 11.92 16.37 -4.92
N ASP A 70 11.86 17.61 -5.41
CA ASP A 70 11.88 18.81 -4.57
C ASP A 70 10.48 19.35 -4.28
N ALA A 71 9.42 18.83 -4.92
CA ALA A 71 8.05 19.31 -4.71
C ALA A 71 7.53 19.00 -3.31
N LEU A 72 7.97 17.88 -2.71
CA LEU A 72 7.61 17.43 -1.38
C LEU A 72 8.88 17.04 -0.61
N MET A 73 9.07 17.62 0.58
CA MET A 73 10.26 17.38 1.40
C MET A 73 9.91 16.63 2.69
N ALA A 74 10.63 15.55 2.98
CA ALA A 74 10.55 14.82 4.25
C ALA A 74 11.57 15.39 5.26
N LEU A 75 11.08 15.88 6.40
CA LEU A 75 11.89 16.56 7.42
C LEU A 75 11.65 15.95 8.81
N PRO A 76 12.70 15.63 9.59
CA PRO A 76 14.11 15.67 9.20
C PRO A 76 14.46 14.53 8.21
N PRO A 77 15.43 14.73 7.31
CA PRO A 77 15.85 13.70 6.34
C PRO A 77 16.67 12.57 6.98
N LEU A 78 17.23 12.79 8.16
CA LEU A 78 17.95 11.81 8.97
C LEU A 78 17.71 12.12 10.46
N GLN A 79 17.37 11.11 11.25
CA GLN A 79 17.20 11.25 12.70
C GLN A 79 17.55 9.96 13.43
N ARG A 80 17.95 10.07 14.69
CA ARG A 80 18.09 8.93 15.60
C ARG A 80 16.77 8.65 16.29
N ILE A 81 16.41 7.37 16.39
CA ILE A 81 15.27 6.88 17.16
C ILE A 81 15.81 5.87 18.16
N ASP A 82 15.76 6.20 19.44
CA ASP A 82 16.24 5.29 20.49
C ASP A 82 15.36 4.03 20.59
N ALA A 83 15.87 3.04 21.31
CA ALA A 83 15.23 1.75 21.47
C ALA A 83 13.81 1.87 22.03
N GLY A 84 12.84 1.25 21.37
CA GLY A 84 11.42 1.29 21.74
C GLY A 84 10.74 2.64 21.57
N GLN A 85 11.44 3.66 21.05
CA GLN A 85 10.92 5.03 20.93
C GLN A 85 10.26 5.29 19.59
N LYS A 86 9.46 6.37 19.57
CA LYS A 86 8.82 6.90 18.37
C LYS A 86 9.38 8.26 18.04
N SER A 87 9.45 8.57 16.75
CA SER A 87 9.72 9.91 16.26
C SER A 87 8.79 10.25 15.10
N GLN A 88 8.81 11.51 14.64
CA GLN A 88 7.99 11.97 13.53
C GLN A 88 8.84 12.45 12.37
N VAL A 89 8.38 12.17 11.16
CA VAL A 89 8.81 12.83 9.92
C VAL A 89 7.65 13.64 9.38
N ARG A 90 7.92 14.88 9.00
CA ARG A 90 6.95 15.77 8.37
C ARG A 90 7.22 15.85 6.88
N ILE A 91 6.25 15.43 6.08
CA ILE A 91 6.24 15.63 4.63
C ILE A 91 5.62 16.99 4.37
N THR A 92 6.39 17.94 3.83
CA THR A 92 5.99 19.33 3.64
C THR A 92 5.97 19.69 2.17
N GLN A 93 4.93 20.41 1.75
CA GLN A 93 4.83 20.93 0.38
C GLN A 93 5.80 22.08 0.16
N VAL A 94 6.49 22.07 -0.98
CA VAL A 94 7.24 23.23 -1.46
C VAL A 94 6.35 24.05 -2.37
N ARG A 95 5.85 25.17 -1.83
CA ARG A 95 4.98 26.12 -2.56
C ARG A 95 5.64 26.57 -3.87
N GLY A 96 4.83 26.75 -4.91
CA GLY A 96 5.30 27.06 -6.27
C GLY A 96 5.77 25.84 -7.07
N LEU A 97 6.18 24.74 -6.43
CA LEU A 97 6.43 23.46 -7.11
C LEU A 97 5.17 22.59 -7.12
N THR A 98 4.48 22.48 -5.99
CA THR A 98 3.20 21.73 -5.90
C THR A 98 2.09 22.37 -6.73
N ASP A 99 2.12 23.69 -6.93
CA ASP A 99 1.14 24.42 -7.74
C ASP A 99 1.25 24.10 -9.24
N LYS A 100 2.38 23.53 -9.67
CA LYS A 100 2.62 23.08 -11.06
C LYS A 100 2.16 21.64 -11.31
N LEU A 101 1.78 20.91 -10.27
CA LEU A 101 1.24 19.56 -10.43
C LEU A 101 -0.15 19.61 -11.09
N PRO A 102 -0.60 18.52 -11.75
CA PRO A 102 -1.97 18.42 -12.23
C PRO A 102 -2.97 18.72 -11.11
N GLN A 103 -3.92 19.63 -11.38
CA GLN A 103 -4.92 20.06 -10.40
C GLN A 103 -6.27 19.33 -10.56
N ASP A 104 -6.40 18.49 -11.59
CA ASP A 104 -7.60 17.73 -11.94
C ASP A 104 -7.53 16.24 -11.54
N ARG A 105 -6.37 15.77 -11.06
CA ARG A 105 -6.10 14.36 -10.71
C ARG A 105 -5.03 14.23 -9.65
N GLU A 106 -4.99 13.09 -8.97
CA GLU A 106 -3.92 12.76 -8.03
C GLU A 106 -2.56 12.69 -8.72
N THR A 107 -1.52 13.10 -8.01
CA THR A 107 -0.12 12.87 -8.40
C THR A 107 0.50 11.83 -7.47
N LEU A 108 1.15 10.82 -8.05
CA LEU A 108 1.85 9.78 -7.30
C LEU A 108 3.27 10.23 -6.97
N PHE A 109 3.61 10.08 -5.69
CA PHE A 109 4.96 10.10 -5.15
C PHE A 109 5.20 8.82 -4.34
N TRP A 110 6.45 8.60 -3.96
CA TRP A 110 6.81 7.57 -2.98
C TRP A 110 7.52 8.20 -1.79
N PHE A 111 7.03 7.90 -0.60
CA PHE A 111 7.73 8.19 0.65
C PHE A 111 8.60 7.00 1.00
N ASN A 112 9.89 7.25 1.22
CA ASN A 112 10.88 6.23 1.52
C ASN A 112 11.44 6.46 2.92
N VAL A 113 11.53 5.39 3.70
CA VAL A 113 12.17 5.37 5.02
C VAL A 113 13.17 4.22 5.05
N ARG A 114 14.42 4.50 5.39
CA ARG A 114 15.45 3.48 5.57
C ARG A 114 15.96 3.50 7.00
N GLY A 115 15.81 2.37 7.70
CA GLY A 115 16.42 2.14 9.00
C GLY A 115 17.89 1.75 8.82
N VAL A 116 18.79 2.49 9.45
CA VAL A 116 20.23 2.24 9.46
C VAL A 116 20.61 1.77 10.87
N PRO A 117 20.97 0.48 11.03
CA PRO A 117 21.41 -0.05 12.32
C PRO A 117 22.74 0.56 12.76
N PRO A 118 23.10 0.46 14.06
CA PRO A 118 24.42 0.84 14.51
C PRO A 118 25.48 -0.06 13.88
N LYS A 119 26.72 0.43 13.80
CA LYS A 119 27.84 -0.36 13.31
C LYS A 119 28.00 -1.63 14.17
N PRO A 120 28.16 -2.81 13.57
CA PRO A 120 28.41 -4.02 14.34
C PRO A 120 29.78 -3.97 15.01
N GLU A 121 29.89 -4.61 16.18
CA GLU A 121 31.15 -4.76 16.92
C GLU A 121 31.94 -6.00 16.46
N ASP A 122 31.24 -7.03 15.97
CA ASP A 122 31.85 -8.27 15.51
C ASP A 122 32.35 -8.17 14.06
N ASP A 123 33.44 -8.89 13.79
CA ASP A 123 33.93 -9.12 12.44
C ASP A 123 33.11 -10.20 11.72
N ASN A 124 33.05 -10.13 10.39
CA ASN A 124 32.38 -11.12 9.52
C ASN A 124 30.86 -11.28 9.72
N VAL A 125 30.16 -10.19 10.05
CA VAL A 125 28.69 -10.21 10.16
C VAL A 125 28.00 -9.65 8.92
N LEU A 126 26.89 -10.28 8.54
CA LEU A 126 25.93 -9.74 7.57
C LEU A 126 24.92 -8.86 8.31
N GLN A 127 24.91 -7.57 8.00
CA GLN A 127 23.96 -6.63 8.56
C GLN A 127 22.87 -6.26 7.54
N LEU A 128 21.61 -6.42 7.92
CA LEU A 128 20.46 -6.10 7.08
C LEU A 128 19.86 -4.74 7.48
N ALA A 129 19.64 -3.88 6.49
CA ALA A 129 18.96 -2.60 6.66
C ALA A 129 17.62 -2.63 5.91
N MET A 130 16.53 -2.35 6.62
CA MET A 130 15.19 -2.35 6.03
C MET A 130 14.86 -0.99 5.43
N GLN A 131 14.31 -0.99 4.21
CA GLN A 131 13.75 0.18 3.56
C GLN A 131 12.28 -0.04 3.27
N SER A 132 11.45 0.83 3.83
CA SER A 132 10.02 0.91 3.56
C SER A 132 9.76 1.95 2.49
N GLN A 133 8.99 1.58 1.47
CA GLN A 133 8.55 2.48 0.39
C GLN A 133 7.02 2.49 0.35
N LEU A 134 6.43 3.66 0.59
CA LEU A 134 4.99 3.85 0.70
C LEU A 134 4.50 4.78 -0.40
N LYS A 135 3.33 4.47 -0.95
CA LYS A 135 2.65 5.37 -1.90
C LYS A 135 2.24 6.65 -1.16
N LEU A 136 2.59 7.79 -1.74
CA LEU A 136 2.21 9.12 -1.29
C LEU A 136 1.41 9.78 -2.40
N PHE A 137 0.12 10.00 -2.17
CA PHE A 137 -0.78 10.61 -3.13
C PHE A 137 -0.97 12.08 -2.78
N TYR A 138 -0.51 12.97 -3.65
CA TYR A 138 -0.88 14.38 -3.59
C TYR A 138 -2.26 14.54 -4.23
N ARG A 139 -3.22 15.04 -3.45
CA ARG A 139 -4.62 15.21 -3.87
C ARG A 139 -4.96 16.69 -4.00
N PRO A 140 -5.12 17.23 -5.23
CA PRO A 140 -5.48 18.63 -5.44
C PRO A 140 -6.80 19.02 -4.77
N LYS A 141 -6.94 20.33 -4.48
CA LYS A 141 -8.13 20.88 -3.80
C LYS A 141 -9.43 20.59 -4.56
N ALA A 142 -9.39 20.54 -5.89
CA ALA A 142 -10.56 20.32 -6.73
C ALA A 142 -11.17 18.91 -6.61
N ILE A 143 -10.40 17.93 -6.10
CA ILE A 143 -10.79 16.52 -6.03
C ILE A 143 -10.67 15.95 -4.61
N ILE A 144 -10.77 16.80 -3.58
CA ILE A 144 -10.82 16.32 -2.21
C ILE A 144 -12.11 15.50 -2.03
N ARG A 145 -11.96 14.27 -1.53
CA ARG A 145 -13.08 13.35 -1.32
C ARG A 145 -14.03 13.89 -0.25
N SER A 146 -15.32 13.79 -0.50
CA SER A 146 -16.33 13.86 0.57
C SER A 146 -16.40 12.52 1.30
N SER A 147 -16.96 12.50 2.51
CA SER A 147 -17.05 11.28 3.34
C SER A 147 -17.80 10.12 2.67
N ASN A 148 -18.67 10.41 1.68
CA ASN A 148 -19.48 9.42 0.98
C ASN A 148 -18.95 9.10 -0.42
N ASP A 149 -17.90 9.77 -0.90
CA ASP A 149 -17.35 9.53 -2.24
C ASP A 149 -16.61 8.19 -2.29
N GLN A 150 -17.00 7.33 -3.23
CA GLN A 150 -16.45 5.98 -3.42
C GLN A 150 -16.01 5.79 -4.88
N PRO A 151 -14.92 6.47 -5.31
CA PRO A 151 -14.45 6.39 -6.68
C PRO A 151 -14.07 4.97 -7.11
N GLU A 152 -13.69 4.10 -6.17
CA GLU A 152 -13.33 2.70 -6.45
C GLU A 152 -14.51 1.85 -6.94
N ARG A 153 -15.75 2.31 -6.72
CA ARG A 153 -16.95 1.70 -7.32
C ARG A 153 -17.14 2.08 -8.79
N LYS A 154 -16.51 3.16 -9.27
CA LYS A 154 -16.59 3.61 -10.67
C LYS A 154 -15.58 2.91 -11.58
N LEU A 155 -14.64 2.15 -11.02
CA LEU A 155 -13.75 1.30 -11.79
C LEU A 155 -14.59 0.25 -12.54
N THR A 156 -14.25 -0.01 -13.81
CA THR A 156 -14.85 -1.08 -14.59
C THR A 156 -13.77 -2.04 -15.07
N ALA A 157 -14.16 -3.26 -15.42
CA ALA A 157 -13.26 -4.25 -16.01
C ALA A 157 -13.85 -4.71 -17.34
N GLU A 158 -13.10 -4.55 -18.41
CA GLU A 158 -13.49 -5.00 -19.75
C GLU A 158 -12.79 -6.29 -20.11
N ARG A 159 -13.53 -7.18 -20.76
CA ARG A 159 -13.07 -8.46 -21.27
C ARG A 159 -12.62 -8.28 -22.72
N ASN A 160 -11.33 -8.45 -22.96
CA ASN A 160 -10.70 -8.36 -24.26
C ASN A 160 -10.03 -9.69 -24.59
N ALA A 161 -10.62 -10.46 -25.51
CA ALA A 161 -10.07 -11.76 -25.97
C ALA A 161 -9.66 -12.73 -24.83
N GLY A 162 -10.47 -12.78 -23.75
CA GLY A 162 -10.22 -13.62 -22.57
C GLY A 162 -9.39 -12.96 -21.46
N HIS A 163 -8.72 -11.84 -21.75
CA HIS A 163 -7.99 -11.04 -20.77
C HIS A 163 -8.82 -9.88 -20.22
N LEU A 164 -8.42 -9.34 -19.07
CA LEU A 164 -9.06 -8.17 -18.46
C LEU A 164 -8.31 -6.88 -18.72
N THR A 165 -9.04 -5.80 -18.92
CA THR A 165 -8.54 -4.42 -18.89
C THR A 165 -9.31 -3.65 -17.84
N LEU A 166 -8.62 -3.14 -16.81
CA LEU A 166 -9.24 -2.28 -15.81
C LEU A 166 -9.33 -0.85 -16.36
N ARG A 167 -10.47 -0.20 -16.24
CA ARG A 167 -10.67 1.20 -16.62
C ARG A 167 -11.02 2.04 -15.42
N ASN A 168 -10.27 3.11 -15.22
CA ASN A 168 -10.44 4.04 -14.13
C ASN A 168 -10.86 5.41 -14.68
N PRO A 169 -12.17 5.72 -14.69
CA PRO A 169 -12.67 7.02 -15.13
C PRO A 169 -12.52 8.11 -14.05
N THR A 170 -11.88 7.83 -12.91
CA THR A 170 -11.82 8.73 -11.76
C THR A 170 -10.48 9.47 -11.71
N PRO A 171 -10.41 10.62 -11.01
CA PRO A 171 -9.18 11.38 -10.85
C PRO A 171 -8.22 10.78 -9.79
N TYR A 172 -8.48 9.58 -9.27
CA TYR A 172 -7.71 8.95 -8.19
C TYR A 172 -6.93 7.73 -8.68
N TYR A 173 -5.80 7.40 -8.05
CA TYR A 173 -5.15 6.11 -8.24
C TYR A 173 -5.91 5.01 -7.48
N ILE A 174 -6.24 3.92 -8.16
CA ILE A 174 -6.94 2.78 -7.55
C ILE A 174 -5.99 1.59 -7.48
N THR A 175 -5.64 1.18 -6.25
CA THR A 175 -4.84 -0.04 -6.04
C THR A 175 -5.77 -1.24 -5.94
N VAL A 176 -5.75 -2.11 -6.95
CA VAL A 176 -6.49 -3.37 -6.96
C VAL A 176 -5.57 -4.47 -6.47
N ALA A 177 -5.89 -5.06 -5.32
CA ALA A 177 -5.12 -6.12 -4.67
C ALA A 177 -5.76 -7.51 -4.86
N TRP A 178 -7.00 -7.57 -5.34
CA TRP A 178 -7.70 -8.83 -5.60
C TRP A 178 -8.58 -8.73 -6.84
N LEU A 179 -8.55 -9.77 -7.67
CA LEU A 179 -9.52 -10.04 -8.72
C LEU A 179 -9.84 -11.53 -8.68
N GLY A 180 -11.12 -11.89 -8.57
CA GLY A 180 -11.57 -13.28 -8.53
C GLY A 180 -13.04 -13.42 -8.93
N ALA A 181 -13.43 -14.59 -9.44
CA ALA A 181 -14.87 -14.89 -9.61
C ALA A 181 -15.57 -15.04 -8.25
N ASP A 182 -14.79 -15.36 -7.21
CA ASP A 182 -15.18 -15.42 -5.80
C ASP A 182 -14.17 -14.64 -4.92
N ARG A 183 -14.32 -14.75 -3.59
CA ARG A 183 -13.46 -14.09 -2.60
C ARG A 183 -12.29 -14.96 -2.11
N SER A 184 -12.13 -16.17 -2.63
CA SER A 184 -11.21 -17.20 -2.15
C SER A 184 -10.10 -17.52 -3.16
N HIS A 185 -10.40 -17.42 -4.44
CA HIS A 185 -9.49 -17.72 -5.54
C HIS A 185 -9.28 -16.49 -6.43
N ARG A 186 -8.01 -16.10 -6.59
CA ARG A 186 -7.64 -15.08 -7.56
C ARG A 186 -7.77 -15.62 -8.98
N LEU A 187 -8.09 -14.74 -9.93
CA LEU A 187 -8.06 -15.07 -11.35
C LEU A 187 -6.67 -15.57 -11.77
N SER A 188 -6.63 -16.54 -12.67
CA SER A 188 -5.39 -16.96 -13.31
C SER A 188 -4.74 -15.76 -14.00
N GLY A 189 -3.43 -15.60 -13.84
CA GLY A 189 -2.69 -14.44 -14.36
C GLY A 189 -2.75 -13.17 -13.50
N PHE A 190 -3.51 -13.15 -12.39
CA PHE A 190 -3.51 -12.06 -11.41
C PHE A 190 -2.78 -12.46 -10.12
N ARG A 191 -1.44 -12.33 -10.12
CA ARG A 191 -0.60 -12.76 -8.98
C ARG A 191 -0.34 -11.65 -7.98
N GLU A 192 -0.11 -10.44 -8.46
CA GLU A 192 0.26 -9.28 -7.65
C GLU A 192 -0.75 -8.16 -7.82
N GLY A 193 -0.85 -7.31 -6.80
CA GLY A 193 -1.70 -6.13 -6.86
C GLY A 193 -1.21 -5.14 -7.91
N VAL A 194 -2.15 -4.47 -8.57
CA VAL A 194 -1.88 -3.46 -9.59
C VAL A 194 -2.41 -2.11 -9.16
N MET A 195 -1.87 -1.05 -9.74
CA MET A 195 -2.35 0.31 -9.49
C MET A 195 -2.79 0.94 -10.81
N VAL A 196 -4.09 1.21 -10.92
CA VAL A 196 -4.69 1.80 -12.10
C VAL A 196 -4.55 3.33 -12.01
N PRO A 197 -3.94 4.00 -13.01
CA PRO A 197 -3.74 5.44 -12.95
C PRO A 197 -5.07 6.21 -13.08
N PRO A 198 -5.13 7.48 -12.63
CA PRO A 198 -6.28 8.35 -12.86
C PRO A 198 -6.60 8.49 -14.35
N LEU A 199 -7.90 8.48 -14.69
CA LEU A 199 -8.39 8.73 -16.05
C LEU A 199 -7.71 7.85 -17.11
N GLY A 200 -7.42 6.59 -16.75
CA GLY A 200 -6.60 5.69 -17.54
C GLY A 200 -7.08 4.25 -17.49
N ASN A 201 -6.44 3.42 -18.32
CA ASN A 201 -6.75 1.99 -18.45
C ASN A 201 -5.50 1.16 -18.19
N LEU A 202 -5.67 -0.05 -17.66
CA LEU A 202 -4.58 -0.97 -17.37
C LEU A 202 -4.93 -2.38 -17.88
N PRO A 203 -4.34 -2.85 -18.99
CA PRO A 203 -4.49 -4.22 -19.45
C PRO A 203 -3.78 -5.18 -18.49
N LEU A 204 -4.40 -6.33 -18.22
CA LEU A 204 -3.92 -7.36 -17.31
C LEU A 204 -3.72 -8.68 -18.06
N LYS A 205 -2.77 -9.48 -17.58
CA LYS A 205 -2.63 -10.89 -17.98
C LYS A 205 -3.71 -11.79 -17.36
N ALA A 206 -4.52 -11.22 -16.45
CA ALA A 206 -5.61 -11.90 -15.76
C ALA A 206 -6.64 -12.43 -16.76
N VAL A 207 -6.95 -13.72 -16.67
CA VAL A 207 -7.95 -14.40 -17.51
C VAL A 207 -9.27 -14.44 -16.76
N LEU A 208 -10.31 -13.92 -17.41
CA LEU A 208 -11.68 -14.07 -16.96
C LEU A 208 -12.38 -15.02 -17.94
N PRO A 209 -12.99 -16.13 -17.50
CA PRO A 209 -13.80 -17.00 -18.36
C PRO A 209 -15.09 -16.32 -18.84
N ALA A 210 -15.53 -16.56 -20.08
CA ALA A 210 -16.61 -15.84 -20.75
C ALA A 210 -17.97 -15.97 -20.03
N GLU A 211 -18.19 -17.11 -19.40
CA GLU A 211 -19.36 -17.48 -18.62
C GLU A 211 -19.42 -16.82 -17.24
N THR A 212 -18.32 -16.18 -16.79
CA THR A 212 -18.27 -15.54 -15.47
C THR A 212 -19.19 -14.33 -15.41
N ARG A 213 -20.21 -14.40 -14.55
CA ARG A 213 -21.21 -13.33 -14.34
C ARG A 213 -20.94 -12.42 -13.15
N THR A 214 -20.06 -12.84 -12.24
CA THR A 214 -19.70 -12.07 -11.05
C THR A 214 -18.19 -11.93 -10.98
N LEU A 215 -17.72 -10.72 -10.70
CA LEU A 215 -16.32 -10.43 -10.45
C LEU A 215 -16.21 -9.74 -9.09
N TRP A 216 -15.36 -10.27 -8.22
CA TRP A 216 -14.97 -9.62 -6.98
C TRP A 216 -13.69 -8.82 -7.22
N VAL A 217 -13.78 -7.52 -6.96
CA VAL A 217 -12.67 -6.57 -7.07
C VAL A 217 -12.32 -6.11 -5.67
N GLY A 218 -11.15 -6.52 -5.19
CA GLY A 218 -10.61 -6.04 -3.92
C GLY A 218 -9.66 -4.90 -4.14
N TYR A 219 -9.93 -3.77 -3.50
CA TYR A 219 -9.12 -2.56 -3.59
C TYR A 219 -8.59 -2.15 -2.21
N ILE A 220 -7.49 -1.40 -2.20
CA ILE A 220 -6.95 -0.80 -0.98
C ILE A 220 -7.49 0.62 -0.85
N ASP A 221 -8.20 0.91 0.23
CA ASP A 221 -8.74 2.23 0.55
C ASP A 221 -7.64 3.20 1.06
N ASP A 222 -7.99 4.46 1.32
CA ASP A 222 -7.05 5.50 1.80
C ASP A 222 -6.43 5.19 3.17
N TYR A 223 -7.07 4.32 3.97
CA TYR A 223 -6.59 3.88 5.28
C TYR A 223 -5.73 2.61 5.21
N GLY A 224 -5.56 2.03 4.02
CA GLY A 224 -4.78 0.81 3.80
C GLY A 224 -5.59 -0.48 4.00
N GLY A 225 -6.91 -0.38 4.20
CA GLY A 225 -7.81 -1.53 4.33
C GLY A 225 -8.13 -2.17 2.99
N LEU A 226 -8.21 -3.50 2.95
CA LEU A 226 -8.72 -4.23 1.80
C LEU A 226 -10.25 -4.26 1.83
N GLN A 227 -10.87 -3.56 0.88
CA GLN A 227 -12.31 -3.55 0.69
C GLN A 227 -12.69 -4.38 -0.53
N MET A 228 -13.83 -5.07 -0.47
CA MET A 228 -14.29 -5.98 -1.51
C MET A 228 -15.57 -5.47 -2.16
N ASN A 229 -15.49 -5.16 -3.45
CA ASN A 229 -16.65 -4.77 -4.26
C ASN A 229 -17.10 -5.95 -5.14
N ARG A 230 -18.42 -6.16 -5.24
CA ARG A 230 -19.01 -7.15 -6.14
C ARG A 230 -19.47 -6.48 -7.43
N TYR A 231 -18.96 -6.97 -8.56
CA TYR A 231 -19.28 -6.50 -9.89
C TYR A 231 -20.17 -7.52 -10.59
N THR A 232 -21.07 -7.03 -11.44
CA THR A 232 -21.85 -7.87 -12.36
C THR A 232 -21.25 -7.77 -13.74
N CYS A 233 -21.08 -8.91 -14.40
CA CYS A 233 -20.47 -9.02 -15.72
C CYS A 233 -21.51 -9.40 -16.78
N ASP A 234 -21.53 -8.64 -17.86
CA ASP A 234 -22.12 -9.04 -19.14
C ASP A 234 -21.07 -9.77 -20.02
N ALA A 235 -21.32 -9.87 -21.32
CA ALA A 235 -20.41 -10.55 -22.25
C ALA A 235 -19.02 -9.88 -22.32
N LEU A 236 -18.95 -8.55 -22.22
CA LEU A 236 -17.76 -7.75 -22.48
C LEU A 236 -17.34 -6.90 -21.28
N ASN A 237 -18.25 -6.55 -20.38
CA ASN A 237 -18.00 -5.56 -19.32
C ASN A 237 -18.43 -6.09 -17.96
N CYS A 238 -17.62 -5.78 -16.95
CA CYS A 238 -17.94 -5.95 -15.54
C CYS A 238 -17.95 -4.58 -14.88
N ALA A 239 -19.05 -4.25 -14.20
CA ALA A 239 -19.20 -3.00 -13.46
C ALA A 239 -19.75 -3.26 -12.07
N PHE A 240 -19.44 -2.37 -11.14
CA PHE A 240 -20.02 -2.40 -9.81
C PHE A 240 -21.54 -2.28 -9.87
N LYS A 241 -22.24 -3.07 -9.06
CA LYS A 241 -23.69 -2.96 -8.88
C LYS A 241 -23.99 -2.78 -7.40
N ASP A 242 -24.63 -1.66 -7.06
CA ASP A 242 -25.11 -1.45 -5.70
C ASP A 242 -26.11 -2.55 -5.34
N ALA A 243 -25.90 -3.20 -4.19
CA ALA A 243 -26.76 -4.27 -3.70
C ALA A 243 -28.18 -3.79 -3.30
N GLY A 244 -28.53 -2.52 -3.55
CA GLY A 244 -29.82 -1.89 -3.24
C GLY A 244 -30.57 -1.31 -4.44
N ALA A 245 -30.12 -1.52 -5.69
CA ALA A 245 -30.85 -1.11 -6.88
C ALA A 245 -31.53 -2.32 -7.54
N THR A 246 -32.55 -2.85 -6.86
CA THR A 246 -33.63 -3.61 -7.50
C THR A 246 -34.88 -2.77 -7.32
N SER A 247 -35.34 -2.19 -8.44
CA SER A 247 -36.72 -1.75 -8.64
C SER A 247 -37.72 -2.83 -8.23
#